data_AF-A0A1A9VJM6-F1
#
_entry.id   AF-A0A1A9VJM6-F1
#
_cell.length_a   1.000
_cell.length_b   1.000
_cell.length_c   1.000
_cell.angle_alpha   90.00
_cell.angle_beta   90.00
_cell.angle_gamma   90.00
#
_symmetry.space_group_name_H-M   'P 1'
#
loop_
_entity.id
_entity.type
_entity.pdbx_description
1 polymer ?
#
loop_
_entity_poly.entity_id
_entity_poly.type
_entity_poly.pdbx_seq_one_letter_code
_entity_poly.pdbx_strand_id
1 'polypeptide(L)'
;MRNSPLAVVFDWDNTLVDTQDNIFNAIKHTLDSMGYSNKAADRNSHESRKSYMVNLFGDQWKKANQIYQQYLDDALLQNIALNQGVEKMLQTLKSHNIYLAIVSNKKNTNLRKEVAYFKLDSYFERVVGSCDTAEDKPSATPLLFALEESTLPINRENVFFVGDSITDVLCAQNANCLPIIYGQSISGYEDLLCFQHFDKLTDFIIKYLEDRFAEKVKNELNEELEHANKLAERILLFKGVPNFQDTNEISKHDGKFTKDTIRKILEANLKLEGKGIKDIKETISIAEKEKDFVSVMLLEEMLKNEEEHFHWIEKQIDLIELMGVENYLRTQI
;
A
#
# COMPACT_ATOMS: atom_id res chain seq x y z
N MET A 1 12.07 -11.13 -5.82
CA MET A 1 11.82 -9.66 -5.87
C MET A 1 11.59 -9.18 -4.45
N ARG A 2 12.17 -8.05 -4.00
CA ARG A 2 11.91 -7.52 -2.65
C ARG A 2 10.42 -7.18 -2.54
N ASN A 3 9.72 -7.74 -1.55
CA ASN A 3 8.34 -7.37 -1.23
C ASN A 3 8.34 -5.91 -0.75
N SER A 4 8.04 -4.98 -1.64
CA SER A 4 7.74 -3.60 -1.28
C SER A 4 6.46 -3.60 -0.43
N PRO A 5 6.45 -2.86 0.70
CA PRO A 5 5.26 -2.69 1.51
C PRO A 5 4.16 -1.99 0.70
N LEU A 6 2.91 -2.24 1.09
CA LEU A 6 1.77 -1.54 0.52
C LEU A 6 1.74 -0.09 1.02
N ALA A 7 1.49 0.85 0.13
CA ALA A 7 1.22 2.24 0.45
C ALA A 7 -0.20 2.59 0.02
N VAL A 8 -0.91 3.33 0.88
CA VAL A 8 -2.23 3.86 0.56
C VAL A 8 -2.19 5.37 0.73
N VAL A 9 -2.34 6.05 -0.39
CA VAL A 9 -2.42 7.51 -0.46
C VAL A 9 -3.89 7.88 -0.61
N PHE A 10 -4.32 8.93 0.09
CA PHE A 10 -5.71 9.39 0.08
C PHE A 10 -5.80 10.82 -0.44
N ASP A 11 -6.85 11.13 -1.19
CA ASP A 11 -7.34 12.50 -1.28
C ASP A 11 -8.03 12.91 0.02
N TRP A 12 -8.19 14.22 0.20
CA TRP A 12 -8.76 14.82 1.39
C TRP A 12 -10.24 15.17 1.23
N ASP A 13 -10.53 16.20 0.44
CA ASP A 13 -11.86 16.72 0.19
C ASP A 13 -12.71 15.66 -0.55
N ASN A 14 -13.96 15.45 -0.13
CA ASN A 14 -14.90 14.43 -0.63
C ASN A 14 -14.43 12.96 -0.58
N THR A 15 -13.22 12.70 -0.06
CA THR A 15 -12.69 11.35 0.18
C THR A 15 -12.63 11.06 1.67
N LEU A 16 -11.68 11.62 2.42
CA LEU A 16 -11.61 11.45 3.88
C LEU A 16 -12.57 12.38 4.62
N VAL A 17 -12.82 13.56 4.07
CA VAL A 17 -13.66 14.60 4.66
C VAL A 17 -14.79 14.94 3.72
N ASP A 18 -16.02 14.91 4.20
CA ASP A 18 -17.15 15.50 3.49
C ASP A 18 -17.01 17.03 3.52
N THR A 19 -16.77 17.61 2.35
CA THR A 19 -16.69 19.06 2.15
C THR A 19 -17.70 19.56 1.12
N GLN A 20 -18.72 18.76 0.78
CA GLN A 20 -19.69 19.10 -0.25
C GLN A 20 -20.44 20.40 0.07
N ASP A 21 -20.94 20.55 1.30
CA ASP A 21 -21.66 21.76 1.72
C ASP A 21 -20.73 22.97 1.79
N ASN A 22 -19.47 22.79 2.21
CA ASN A 22 -18.46 23.85 2.23
C ASN A 22 -18.18 24.37 0.80
N ILE A 23 -17.94 23.46 -0.14
CA ILE A 23 -17.72 23.77 -1.56
C ILE A 23 -18.96 24.44 -2.18
N PHE A 24 -20.15 23.90 -1.92
CA PHE A 24 -21.40 24.44 -2.43
C PHE A 24 -21.63 25.88 -1.95
N ASN A 25 -21.41 26.14 -0.66
CA ASN A 25 -21.53 27.48 -0.08
C ASN A 25 -20.49 28.45 -0.66
N ALA A 26 -19.27 27.99 -0.92
CA ALA A 26 -18.22 28.79 -1.55
C ALA A 26 -18.55 29.16 -3.00
N ILE A 27 -19.12 28.24 -3.79
CA ILE A 27 -19.60 28.51 -5.15
C ILE A 27 -20.73 29.53 -5.11
N LYS A 28 -21.72 29.32 -4.22
CA LYS A 28 -22.85 30.24 -4.06
C LYS A 28 -22.39 31.66 -3.68
N HIS A 29 -21.49 31.77 -2.69
CA HIS A 29 -20.93 33.05 -2.28
C HIS A 29 -20.18 33.74 -3.43
N THR A 30 -19.41 32.98 -4.21
CA THR A 30 -18.71 33.50 -5.39
C THR A 30 -19.68 33.99 -6.46
N LEU A 31 -20.76 33.25 -6.74
CA LEU A 31 -21.82 33.66 -7.67
C LEU A 31 -22.45 34.98 -7.24
N ASP A 32 -22.84 35.09 -5.98
CA ASP A 32 -23.46 36.31 -5.42
C ASP A 32 -22.50 37.51 -5.49
N SER A 33 -21.25 37.32 -5.07
CA SER A 33 -20.22 38.37 -5.07
C SER A 33 -19.83 38.84 -6.47
N MET A 34 -20.01 37.98 -7.48
CA MET A 34 -19.75 38.30 -8.88
C MET A 34 -21.00 38.82 -9.61
N GLY A 35 -22.15 38.95 -8.93
CA GLY A 35 -23.40 39.46 -9.51
C GLY A 35 -24.22 38.45 -10.31
N TYR A 36 -23.98 37.15 -10.11
CA TYR A 36 -24.63 36.03 -10.80
C TYR A 36 -25.69 35.31 -9.93
N SER A 37 -26.31 36.00 -8.96
CA SER A 37 -27.26 35.42 -7.98
C SER A 37 -28.46 34.65 -8.58
N ASN A 38 -28.77 34.86 -9.86
CA ASN A 38 -29.83 34.13 -10.58
C ASN A 38 -29.37 32.79 -11.20
N LYS A 39 -28.08 32.45 -11.18
CA LYS A 39 -27.58 31.15 -11.62
C LYS A 39 -27.61 30.16 -10.46
N ALA A 40 -28.23 29.00 -10.67
CA ALA A 40 -28.18 27.92 -9.69
C ALA A 40 -26.77 27.32 -9.64
N ALA A 41 -26.20 27.25 -8.44
CA ALA A 41 -25.03 26.39 -8.19
C ALA A 41 -25.47 24.93 -8.38
N ASP A 42 -24.77 24.20 -9.23
CA ASP A 42 -25.05 22.78 -9.44
C ASP A 42 -24.32 21.97 -8.37
N ARG A 43 -25.07 21.25 -7.53
CA ARG A 43 -24.52 20.36 -6.50
C ARG A 43 -23.91 19.08 -7.08
N ASN A 44 -24.31 18.71 -8.30
CA ASN A 44 -24.01 17.40 -8.90
C ASN A 44 -23.13 17.51 -10.16
N SER A 45 -22.41 18.61 -10.34
CA SER A 45 -21.53 18.73 -11.50
C SER A 45 -20.40 17.70 -11.41
N HIS A 46 -20.33 16.83 -12.43
CA HIS A 46 -19.28 15.81 -12.56
C HIS A 46 -17.99 16.33 -13.22
N GLU A 47 -17.93 17.63 -13.57
CA GLU A 47 -16.73 18.24 -14.13
C GLU A 47 -15.77 18.72 -13.04
N SER A 48 -14.47 18.83 -13.34
CA SER A 48 -13.52 19.36 -12.36
C SER A 48 -13.91 20.77 -11.92
N ARG A 49 -13.72 21.12 -10.64
CA ARG A 49 -13.99 22.47 -10.09
C ARG A 49 -13.44 23.58 -10.99
N LYS A 50 -12.22 23.41 -11.48
CA LYS A 50 -11.55 24.40 -12.34
C LYS A 50 -12.31 24.56 -13.67
N SER A 51 -12.69 23.47 -14.32
CA SER A 51 -13.50 23.50 -15.55
C SER A 51 -14.85 24.17 -15.30
N TYR A 52 -15.55 23.80 -14.22
CA TYR A 52 -16.82 24.41 -13.83
C TYR A 52 -16.69 25.93 -13.67
N MET A 53 -15.69 26.39 -12.90
CA MET A 53 -15.48 27.82 -12.68
C MET A 53 -15.10 28.58 -13.96
N VAL A 54 -14.28 27.99 -14.83
CA VAL A 54 -13.90 28.60 -16.11
C VAL A 54 -15.11 28.70 -17.05
N ASN A 55 -15.91 27.64 -17.15
CA ASN A 55 -17.12 27.62 -17.97
C ASN A 55 -18.16 28.65 -17.47
N LEU A 56 -18.26 28.83 -16.15
CA LEU A 56 -19.26 29.71 -15.56
C LEU A 56 -18.89 31.19 -15.63
N PHE A 57 -17.61 31.54 -15.45
CA PHE A 57 -17.12 32.92 -15.33
C PHE A 57 -16.31 33.43 -16.53
N GLY A 58 -15.90 32.57 -17.47
CA GLY A 58 -15.14 32.96 -18.66
C GLY A 58 -13.87 33.74 -18.30
N ASP A 59 -13.67 34.91 -18.90
CA ASP A 59 -12.49 35.76 -18.65
C ASP A 59 -12.36 36.22 -17.19
N GLN A 60 -13.46 36.26 -16.44
CA GLN A 60 -13.48 36.69 -15.04
C GLN A 60 -13.13 35.56 -14.06
N TRP A 61 -12.83 34.35 -14.54
CA TRP A 61 -12.57 33.19 -13.68
C TRP A 61 -11.48 33.45 -12.63
N LYS A 62 -10.42 34.20 -12.97
CA LYS A 62 -9.33 34.49 -12.02
C LYS A 62 -9.82 35.28 -10.81
N LYS A 63 -10.69 36.27 -11.03
CA LYS A 63 -11.31 37.07 -9.96
C LYS A 63 -12.29 36.22 -9.15
N ALA A 64 -13.11 35.42 -9.82
CA ALA A 64 -14.03 34.50 -9.15
C ALA A 64 -13.28 33.49 -8.26
N ASN A 65 -12.17 32.93 -8.75
CA ASN A 65 -11.33 32.01 -7.97
C ASN A 65 -10.69 32.69 -6.76
N GLN A 66 -10.32 33.98 -6.83
CA GLN A 66 -9.83 34.71 -5.66
C GLN A 66 -10.90 34.83 -4.57
N ILE A 67 -12.13 35.21 -4.94
CA ILE A 67 -13.27 35.29 -4.00
C ILE A 67 -13.58 33.90 -3.40
N TYR A 68 -13.61 32.88 -4.25
CA TYR A 68 -13.82 31.50 -3.83
C TYR A 68 -12.78 31.05 -2.80
N GLN A 69 -11.49 31.26 -3.10
CA GLN A 69 -10.41 30.87 -2.19
C GLN A 69 -10.46 31.67 -0.89
N GLN A 70 -10.78 32.97 -0.94
CA GLN A 70 -10.93 33.79 0.25
C GLN A 70 -12.06 33.26 1.15
N TYR A 71 -13.21 32.88 0.58
CA TYR A 71 -14.30 32.28 1.34
C TYR A 71 -13.88 30.96 2.01
N LEU A 72 -13.16 30.09 1.30
CA LEU A 72 -12.65 28.84 1.88
C LEU A 72 -11.65 29.09 3.02
N ASP A 73 -10.78 30.10 2.87
CA ASP A 73 -9.83 30.50 3.92
C ASP A 73 -10.58 31.05 5.15
N ASP A 74 -11.64 31.83 4.96
CA ASP A 74 -12.44 32.43 6.05
C ASP A 74 -13.38 31.42 6.74
N ALA A 75 -13.93 30.48 5.97
CA ALA A 75 -14.80 29.40 6.44
C ALA A 75 -14.03 28.12 6.79
N LEU A 76 -12.71 28.22 6.99
CA LEU A 76 -11.87 27.08 7.34
C LEU A 76 -12.40 26.39 8.61
N LEU A 77 -12.44 25.05 8.61
CA LEU A 77 -12.99 24.21 9.68
C LEU A 77 -14.51 24.30 9.88
N GLN A 78 -15.24 25.05 9.04
CA GLN A 78 -16.70 25.13 9.11
C GLN A 78 -17.35 24.21 8.07
N ASN A 79 -18.44 23.54 8.45
CA ASN A 79 -19.21 22.65 7.57
C ASN A 79 -18.34 21.54 6.94
N ILE A 80 -17.40 21.00 7.72
CA ILE A 80 -16.59 19.85 7.36
C ILE A 80 -16.82 18.73 8.37
N ALA A 81 -16.90 17.48 7.89
CA ALA A 81 -17.05 16.30 8.74
C ALA A 81 -16.21 15.16 8.19
N LEU A 82 -15.62 14.33 9.06
CA LEU A 82 -15.01 13.09 8.59
C LEU A 82 -16.09 12.16 8.04
N ASN A 83 -15.78 11.53 6.89
CA ASN A 83 -16.64 10.49 6.37
C ASN A 83 -16.72 9.30 7.34
N GLN A 84 -17.89 8.65 7.37
CA GLN A 84 -18.13 7.55 8.29
C GLN A 84 -17.13 6.41 8.07
N GLY A 85 -16.45 6.00 9.14
CA GLY A 85 -15.52 4.87 9.13
C GLY A 85 -14.05 5.21 8.86
N VAL A 86 -13.72 6.47 8.52
CA VAL A 86 -12.34 6.90 8.25
C VAL A 86 -11.41 6.59 9.41
N GLU A 87 -11.75 7.01 10.63
CA GLU A 87 -10.87 6.81 11.78
C GLU A 87 -10.59 5.33 12.05
N LYS A 88 -11.63 4.49 11.97
CA LYS A 88 -11.51 3.02 12.12
C LYS A 88 -10.64 2.41 11.02
N MET A 89 -10.80 2.85 9.77
CA MET A 89 -9.95 2.42 8.66
C MET A 89 -8.50 2.81 8.94
N LEU A 90 -8.21 4.08 9.23
CA LEU A 90 -6.84 4.56 9.45
C LEU A 90 -6.16 3.83 10.62
N GLN A 91 -6.90 3.57 11.71
CA GLN A 91 -6.43 2.73 12.82
C GLN A 91 -6.09 1.32 12.35
N THR A 92 -6.96 0.71 11.54
CA THR A 92 -6.75 -0.65 11.01
C THR A 92 -5.53 -0.68 10.09
N LEU A 93 -5.44 0.21 9.10
CA LEU A 93 -4.33 0.24 8.16
C LEU A 93 -2.99 0.52 8.86
N LYS A 94 -2.96 1.45 9.83
CA LYS A 94 -1.75 1.72 10.63
C LYS A 94 -1.36 0.53 11.50
N SER A 95 -2.34 -0.22 12.01
CA SER A 95 -2.07 -1.47 12.75
C SER A 95 -1.53 -2.60 11.88
N HIS A 96 -1.57 -2.46 10.55
CA HIS A 96 -0.92 -3.32 9.57
C HIS A 96 0.28 -2.60 8.91
N ASN A 97 0.87 -1.59 9.56
CA ASN A 97 2.07 -0.87 9.12
C ASN A 97 2.06 -0.42 7.64
N ILE A 98 0.87 -0.18 7.10
CA ILE A 98 0.71 0.33 5.74
C ILE A 98 1.19 1.79 5.75
N TYR A 99 1.98 2.16 4.74
CA TYR A 99 2.40 3.55 4.58
C TYR A 99 1.18 4.40 4.18
N LEU A 100 0.85 5.41 4.98
CA LEU A 100 -0.29 6.29 4.74
C LEU A 100 0.19 7.70 4.41
N ALA A 101 -0.35 8.29 3.35
CA ALA A 101 -0.12 9.69 3.02
C ALA A 101 -1.39 10.37 2.50
N ILE A 102 -1.39 11.70 2.51
CA ILE A 102 -2.44 12.51 1.89
C ILE A 102 -1.85 13.27 0.71
N VAL A 103 -2.59 13.31 -0.42
CA VAL A 103 -2.30 14.16 -1.57
C VAL A 103 -3.56 14.90 -2.01
N SER A 104 -3.57 16.22 -1.83
CA SER A 104 -4.73 17.08 -2.14
C SER A 104 -4.33 18.35 -2.90
N ASN A 105 -5.24 18.86 -3.73
CA ASN A 105 -5.09 20.19 -4.34
C ASN A 105 -5.50 21.33 -3.38
N LYS A 106 -5.85 21.01 -2.13
CA LYS A 106 -6.06 22.00 -1.07
C LYS A 106 -4.74 22.65 -0.70
N LYS A 107 -4.75 23.98 -0.47
CA LYS A 107 -3.58 24.75 -0.03
C LYS A 107 -2.94 24.08 1.19
N ASN A 108 -1.63 23.82 1.12
CA ASN A 108 -0.88 23.05 2.12
C ASN A 108 -1.12 23.46 3.58
N THR A 109 -1.21 24.77 3.83
CA THR A 109 -1.45 25.38 5.15
C THR A 109 -2.85 25.08 5.67
N ASN A 110 -3.87 25.06 4.81
CA ASN A 110 -5.24 24.73 5.20
C ASN A 110 -5.40 23.23 5.40
N LEU A 111 -4.82 22.42 4.51
CA LEU A 111 -4.84 20.97 4.61
C LEU A 111 -4.29 20.50 5.97
N ARG A 112 -3.11 20.98 6.37
CA ARG A 112 -2.51 20.61 7.66
C ARG A 112 -3.32 21.09 8.86
N LYS A 113 -3.98 22.25 8.77
CA LYS A 113 -4.89 22.72 9.82
C LYS A 113 -6.12 21.82 9.97
N GLU A 114 -6.68 21.35 8.86
CA GLU A 114 -7.81 20.41 8.87
C GLU A 114 -7.41 19.03 9.39
N VAL A 115 -6.27 18.50 8.96
CA VAL A 115 -5.71 17.24 9.48
C VAL A 115 -5.50 17.32 11.00
N ALA A 116 -4.92 18.42 11.48
CA ALA A 116 -4.74 18.69 12.90
C ALA A 116 -6.04 18.86 13.68
N TYR A 117 -7.03 19.51 13.08
CA TYR A 117 -8.36 19.68 13.67
C TYR A 117 -9.03 18.32 13.93
N PHE A 118 -8.94 17.40 12.98
CA PHE A 118 -9.44 16.03 13.13
C PHE A 118 -8.49 15.09 13.87
N LYS A 119 -7.32 15.57 14.30
CA LYS A 119 -6.29 14.81 15.03
C LYS A 119 -5.80 13.58 14.25
N LEU A 120 -5.66 13.71 12.93
CA LEU A 120 -5.24 12.61 12.08
C LEU A 120 -3.74 12.63 11.74
N ASP A 121 -2.98 13.63 12.21
CA ASP A 121 -1.56 13.80 11.85
C ASP A 121 -0.72 12.57 12.15
N SER A 122 -0.99 11.86 13.24
CA SER A 122 -0.23 10.69 13.67
C SER A 122 -0.39 9.47 12.75
N TYR A 123 -1.40 9.46 11.87
CA TYR A 123 -1.60 8.35 10.93
C TYR A 123 -0.71 8.48 9.70
N PHE A 124 -0.51 9.71 9.21
CA PHE A 124 0.08 9.98 7.91
C PHE A 124 1.56 10.33 8.01
N GLU A 125 2.39 9.65 7.21
CA GLU A 125 3.82 9.94 7.10
C GLU A 125 4.07 11.24 6.34
N ARG A 126 3.22 11.54 5.35
CA ARG A 126 3.28 12.76 4.54
C ARG A 126 1.88 13.32 4.31
N VAL A 127 1.78 14.65 4.36
CA VAL A 127 0.56 15.39 4.04
C VAL A 127 0.95 16.41 2.98
N VAL A 128 0.59 16.15 1.71
CA VAL A 128 0.97 16.97 0.56
C VAL A 128 -0.25 17.74 0.06
N GLY A 129 -0.16 19.06 0.12
CA GLY A 129 -1.15 19.98 -0.41
C GLY A 129 -0.61 20.80 -1.58
N SER A 130 -1.46 21.61 -2.18
CA SER A 130 -1.03 22.61 -3.17
C SER A 130 0.00 23.56 -2.56
N CYS A 131 0.95 24.00 -3.39
CA CYS A 131 2.18 24.73 -3.03
C CYS A 131 3.30 23.91 -2.36
N ASP A 132 3.08 22.62 -2.04
CA ASP A 132 4.19 21.74 -1.62
C ASP A 132 5.01 21.26 -2.84
N THR A 133 4.39 21.22 -4.02
CA THR A 133 5.02 20.85 -5.30
C THR A 133 4.81 21.92 -6.37
N ALA A 134 5.60 21.84 -7.46
CA ALA A 134 5.50 22.76 -8.59
C ALA A 134 4.19 22.60 -9.38
N GLU A 135 3.64 21.38 -9.39
CA GLU A 135 2.39 21.04 -10.07
C GLU A 135 1.43 20.36 -9.09
N ASP A 136 0.14 20.62 -9.28
CA ASP A 136 -0.97 19.99 -8.57
C ASP A 136 -1.49 18.76 -9.35
N LYS A 137 -2.37 17.96 -8.74
CA LYS A 137 -3.10 16.90 -9.47
C LYS A 137 -3.82 17.52 -10.67
N PRO A 138 -3.81 16.89 -11.86
CA PRO A 138 -3.56 15.46 -12.14
C PRO A 138 -2.09 15.10 -12.45
N SER A 139 -1.13 16.00 -12.25
CA SER A 139 0.28 15.67 -12.38
C SER A 139 0.67 14.53 -11.43
N ALA A 140 1.61 13.67 -11.82
CA ALA A 140 2.17 12.65 -10.93
C ALA A 140 3.01 13.25 -9.80
N THR A 141 3.50 14.48 -9.99
CA THR A 141 4.46 15.17 -9.10
C THR A 141 4.09 15.13 -7.61
N PRO A 142 2.88 15.54 -7.18
CA PRO A 142 2.52 15.55 -5.76
C PRO A 142 2.43 14.15 -5.16
N LEU A 143 2.00 13.14 -5.93
CA LEU A 143 1.98 11.75 -5.47
C LEU A 143 3.39 11.19 -5.33
N LEU A 144 4.26 11.41 -6.31
CA LEU A 144 5.66 10.98 -6.22
C LEU A 144 6.37 11.66 -5.05
N PHE A 145 6.14 12.95 -4.84
CA PHE A 145 6.66 13.69 -3.69
C PHE A 145 6.16 13.17 -2.33
N ALA A 146 4.92 12.65 -2.27
CA ALA A 146 4.38 12.00 -1.08
C ALA A 146 5.03 10.65 -0.78
N LEU A 147 5.65 10.01 -1.78
CA LEU A 147 6.34 8.72 -1.67
C LEU A 147 7.86 8.87 -1.54
N GLU A 148 8.42 10.01 -1.96
CA GLU A 148 9.83 10.35 -1.82
C GLU A 148 10.27 10.36 -0.36
N GLU A 149 11.54 10.01 -0.13
CA GLU A 149 12.17 9.95 1.20
C GLU A 149 11.49 9.01 2.20
N SER A 150 10.56 8.16 1.74
CA SER A 150 10.06 7.07 2.56
C SER A 150 11.24 6.20 3.00
N THR A 151 11.28 5.88 4.29
CA THR A 151 12.23 4.91 4.85
C THR A 151 11.96 3.50 4.33
N LEU A 152 10.81 3.30 3.68
CA LEU A 152 10.38 2.04 3.09
C LEU A 152 10.63 2.03 1.57
N PRO A 153 11.10 0.91 0.99
CA PRO A 153 11.34 0.78 -0.44
C PRO A 153 10.01 0.57 -1.19
N ILE A 154 9.22 1.63 -1.34
CA ILE A 154 7.89 1.59 -1.97
C ILE A 154 8.04 1.48 -3.51
N ASN A 155 7.53 0.38 -4.07
CA ASN A 155 7.32 0.20 -5.50
C ASN A 155 5.93 0.76 -5.88
N ARG A 156 5.87 1.50 -6.99
CA ARG A 156 4.68 2.18 -7.50
C ARG A 156 3.51 1.22 -7.76
N GLU A 157 3.80 -0.02 -8.15
CA GLU A 157 2.80 -1.08 -8.35
C GLU A 157 2.08 -1.48 -7.05
N ASN A 158 2.66 -1.19 -5.88
CA ASN A 158 2.08 -1.44 -4.56
C ASN A 158 1.57 -0.14 -3.91
N VAL A 159 1.20 0.86 -4.71
CA VAL A 159 0.61 2.10 -4.21
C VAL A 159 -0.83 2.18 -4.66
N PHE A 160 -1.75 2.19 -3.71
CA PHE A 160 -3.14 2.54 -3.95
C PHE A 160 -3.32 4.04 -3.75
N PHE A 161 -3.90 4.73 -4.72
CA PHE A 161 -4.35 6.11 -4.55
C PHE A 161 -5.87 6.14 -4.54
N VAL A 162 -6.44 6.40 -3.37
CA VAL A 162 -7.88 6.48 -3.11
C VAL A 162 -8.35 7.93 -3.24
N GLY A 163 -9.28 8.20 -4.14
CA GLY A 163 -9.86 9.53 -4.34
C GLY A 163 -11.22 9.50 -5.05
N ASP A 164 -12.00 10.57 -4.98
CA ASP A 164 -13.34 10.65 -5.57
C ASP A 164 -13.34 11.22 -6.99
N SER A 165 -12.25 11.86 -7.41
CA SER A 165 -12.25 12.65 -8.65
C SER A 165 -11.42 12.00 -9.77
N ILE A 166 -11.75 12.38 -11.01
CA ILE A 166 -10.94 12.04 -12.18
C ILE A 166 -9.50 12.54 -12.05
N THR A 167 -9.30 13.62 -11.30
CA THR A 167 -7.98 14.21 -11.06
C THR A 167 -7.08 13.23 -10.28
N ASP A 168 -7.65 12.47 -9.35
CA ASP A 168 -6.95 11.46 -8.55
C ASP A 168 -6.60 10.24 -9.38
N VAL A 169 -7.56 9.77 -10.18
CA VAL A 169 -7.36 8.66 -11.11
C VAL A 169 -6.21 8.96 -12.07
N LEU A 170 -6.23 10.14 -12.69
CA LEU A 170 -5.16 10.55 -13.61
C LEU A 170 -3.83 10.74 -12.90
N CYS A 171 -3.82 11.31 -11.68
CA CYS A 171 -2.59 11.46 -10.88
C CYS A 171 -1.96 10.09 -10.58
N ALA A 172 -2.76 9.12 -10.15
CA ALA A 172 -2.32 7.75 -9.89
C ALA A 172 -1.73 7.09 -11.14
N GLN A 173 -2.46 7.16 -12.26
CA GLN A 173 -2.03 6.58 -13.54
C GLN A 173 -0.73 7.22 -14.05
N ASN A 174 -0.63 8.55 -14.00
CA ASN A 174 0.59 9.27 -14.40
C ASN A 174 1.79 8.91 -13.51
N ALA A 175 1.56 8.51 -12.27
CA ALA A 175 2.58 8.03 -11.35
C ALA A 175 2.85 6.51 -11.44
N ASN A 176 2.19 5.78 -12.35
CA ASN A 176 2.19 4.31 -12.43
C ASN A 176 1.75 3.63 -11.12
N CYS A 177 0.80 4.23 -10.41
CA CYS A 177 0.16 3.71 -9.20
C CYS A 177 -1.27 3.24 -9.51
N LEU A 178 -1.86 2.45 -8.61
CA LEU A 178 -3.20 1.89 -8.78
C LEU A 178 -4.27 2.85 -8.27
N PRO A 179 -5.15 3.39 -9.14
CA PRO A 179 -6.26 4.23 -8.70
C PRO A 179 -7.38 3.40 -8.07
N ILE A 180 -7.95 3.91 -6.97
CA ILE A 180 -9.19 3.40 -6.36
C ILE A 180 -10.15 4.58 -6.24
N ILE A 181 -11.35 4.43 -6.80
CA ILE A 181 -12.39 5.44 -6.74
C ILE A 181 -13.13 5.30 -5.40
N TYR A 182 -13.28 6.42 -4.68
CA TYR A 182 -14.17 6.52 -3.53
C TYR A 182 -15.43 7.31 -3.91
N GLY A 183 -16.61 6.75 -3.65
CA GLY A 183 -17.89 7.36 -4.02
C GLY A 183 -18.51 6.73 -5.26
N GLN A 184 -18.86 7.54 -6.26
CA GLN A 184 -19.53 7.06 -7.47
C GLN A 184 -18.52 6.73 -8.57
N SER A 185 -18.84 5.71 -9.37
CA SER A 185 -18.06 5.37 -10.56
C SER A 185 -17.95 6.56 -11.52
N ILE A 186 -16.76 6.77 -12.08
CA ILE A 186 -16.48 7.85 -13.01
C ILE A 186 -16.69 7.33 -14.43
N SER A 187 -17.38 8.10 -15.27
CA SER A 187 -17.62 7.73 -16.67
C SER A 187 -16.31 7.55 -17.44
N GLY A 188 -16.17 6.44 -18.15
CA GLY A 188 -14.95 6.05 -18.87
C GLY A 188 -13.92 5.33 -18.00
N TYR A 189 -14.22 5.09 -16.71
CA TYR A 189 -13.38 4.40 -15.74
C TYR A 189 -14.18 3.36 -14.94
N GLU A 190 -15.22 2.79 -15.56
CA GLU A 190 -16.13 1.83 -14.92
C GLU A 190 -15.43 0.52 -14.48
N ASP A 191 -14.30 0.19 -15.10
CA ASP A 191 -13.48 -0.99 -14.78
C ASP A 191 -12.58 -0.80 -13.55
N LEU A 192 -12.47 0.43 -13.01
CA LEU A 192 -11.66 0.69 -11.82
C LEU A 192 -12.36 0.23 -10.54
N LEU A 193 -11.56 -0.15 -9.55
CA LEU A 193 -12.06 -0.45 -8.21
C LEU A 193 -12.76 0.78 -7.64
N CYS A 194 -14.00 0.59 -7.17
CA CYS A 194 -14.86 1.66 -6.68
C CYS A 194 -15.52 1.22 -5.36
N PHE A 195 -15.41 2.07 -4.33
CA PHE A 195 -15.97 1.80 -3.01
C PHE A 195 -16.76 3.01 -2.49
N GLN A 196 -17.94 2.76 -1.93
CA GLN A 196 -18.77 3.80 -1.30
C GLN A 196 -18.65 3.83 0.21
N HIS A 197 -18.02 2.81 0.80
CA HIS A 197 -17.92 2.66 2.25
C HIS A 197 -16.50 2.25 2.65
N PHE A 198 -15.99 2.91 3.68
CA PHE A 198 -14.61 2.69 4.16
C PHE A 198 -14.41 1.31 4.80
N ASP A 199 -15.45 0.67 5.34
CA ASP A 199 -15.37 -0.71 5.83
C ASP A 199 -15.06 -1.67 4.68
N LYS A 200 -15.73 -1.54 3.53
CA LYS A 200 -15.47 -2.37 2.35
C LYS A 200 -14.12 -2.13 1.72
N LEU A 201 -13.68 -0.87 1.68
CA LEU A 201 -12.32 -0.54 1.25
C LEU A 201 -11.28 -1.16 2.19
N THR A 202 -11.51 -1.07 3.50
CA THR A 202 -10.62 -1.67 4.51
C THR A 202 -10.55 -3.19 4.34
N ASP A 203 -11.70 -3.87 4.25
CA ASP A 203 -11.77 -5.32 4.05
C ASP A 203 -11.02 -5.76 2.79
N PHE A 204 -11.17 -4.99 1.69
CA PHE A 204 -10.44 -5.24 0.45
C PHE A 204 -8.93 -5.10 0.61
N ILE A 205 -8.47 -3.99 1.21
CA ILE A 205 -7.03 -3.72 1.40
C ILE A 205 -6.40 -4.82 2.26
N ILE A 206 -7.04 -5.19 3.38
CA ILE A 206 -6.52 -6.23 4.27
C ILE A 206 -6.48 -7.59 3.55
N LYS A 207 -7.55 -7.96 2.84
CA LYS A 207 -7.57 -9.22 2.09
C LYS A 207 -6.51 -9.27 1.00
N TYR A 208 -6.33 -8.18 0.24
CA TYR A 208 -5.29 -8.08 -0.78
C TYR A 208 -3.90 -8.36 -0.20
N LEU A 209 -3.68 -7.88 1.02
CA LEU A 209 -2.43 -8.01 1.73
C LEU A 209 -2.19 -9.43 2.24
N GLU A 210 -3.23 -10.06 2.80
CA GLU A 210 -3.23 -11.49 3.17
C GLU A 210 -2.96 -12.39 1.96
N ASP A 211 -3.60 -12.12 0.82
CA ASP A 211 -3.44 -12.90 -0.41
C ASP A 211 -1.98 -12.81 -0.93
N ARG A 212 -1.35 -11.63 -0.86
CA ARG A 212 0.07 -11.45 -1.22
C ARG A 212 1.02 -12.25 -0.32
N PHE A 213 0.76 -12.26 0.99
CA PHE A 213 1.55 -13.06 1.92
C PHE A 213 1.40 -14.55 1.65
N ALA A 214 0.15 -15.02 1.44
CA ALA A 214 -0.13 -16.42 1.11
C ALA A 214 0.53 -16.87 -0.20
N GLU A 215 0.53 -16.02 -1.24
CA GLU A 215 1.21 -16.30 -2.50
C GLU A 215 2.73 -16.44 -2.32
N LYS A 216 3.35 -15.58 -1.48
CA LYS A 216 4.79 -15.67 -1.19
C LYS A 216 5.15 -17.00 -0.52
N VAL A 217 4.42 -17.39 0.52
CA VAL A 217 4.63 -18.67 1.23
C VAL A 217 4.41 -19.87 0.29
N LYS A 218 3.38 -19.79 -0.56
CA LYS A 218 3.11 -20.84 -1.55
C LYS A 218 4.25 -20.99 -2.57
N ASN A 219 4.83 -19.89 -3.02
CA ASN A 219 5.95 -19.91 -3.97
C ASN A 219 7.20 -20.55 -3.36
N GLU A 220 7.53 -20.22 -2.10
CA GLU A 220 8.65 -20.87 -1.38
C GLU A 220 8.40 -22.37 -1.22
N LEU A 221 7.19 -22.79 -0.84
CA LEU A 221 6.85 -24.22 -0.74
C LEU A 221 6.99 -24.94 -2.09
N ASN A 222 6.58 -24.32 -3.19
CA ASN A 222 6.71 -24.92 -4.52
C ASN A 222 8.18 -25.10 -4.91
N GLU A 223 9.03 -24.12 -4.60
CA GLU A 223 10.47 -24.19 -4.84
C GLU A 223 11.13 -25.35 -4.08
N GLU A 224 10.79 -25.51 -2.80
CA GLU A 224 11.27 -26.65 -1.99
C GLU A 224 10.80 -28.01 -2.52
N LEU A 225 9.56 -28.08 -3.02
CA LEU A 225 9.05 -29.31 -3.65
C LEU A 225 9.77 -29.62 -4.97
N GLU A 226 10.12 -28.61 -5.76
CA GLU A 226 10.93 -28.79 -6.97
C GLU A 226 12.33 -29.31 -6.64
N HIS A 227 12.99 -28.74 -5.62
CA HIS A 227 14.27 -29.23 -5.11
C HIS A 227 14.20 -30.69 -4.65
N ALA A 228 13.20 -31.03 -3.84
CA ALA A 228 12.99 -32.39 -3.36
C ALA A 228 12.78 -33.40 -4.50
N ASN A 229 12.04 -33.01 -5.55
CA ASN A 229 11.84 -33.84 -6.74
C ASN A 229 13.15 -34.05 -7.50
N LYS A 230 13.92 -32.98 -7.77
CA LYS A 230 15.22 -33.08 -8.46
C LYS A 230 16.19 -34.00 -7.68
N LEU A 231 16.24 -33.90 -6.36
CA LEU A 231 17.05 -34.80 -5.52
C LEU A 231 16.55 -36.25 -5.55
N ALA A 232 15.24 -36.47 -5.50
CA ALA A 232 14.66 -37.81 -5.57
C ALA A 232 15.00 -38.52 -6.89
N GLU A 233 14.96 -37.80 -8.01
CA GLU A 233 15.40 -38.33 -9.31
C GLU A 233 16.87 -38.75 -9.29
N ARG A 234 17.75 -37.94 -8.68
CA ARG A 234 19.17 -38.29 -8.51
C ARG A 234 19.36 -39.53 -7.63
N ILE A 235 18.65 -39.61 -6.50
CA ILE A 235 18.70 -40.77 -5.60
C ILE A 235 18.24 -42.05 -6.32
N LEU A 236 17.15 -41.97 -7.08
CA LEU A 236 16.64 -43.09 -7.87
C LEU A 236 17.60 -43.52 -8.98
N LEU A 237 18.27 -42.56 -9.64
CA LEU A 237 19.33 -42.84 -10.61
C LEU A 237 20.46 -43.68 -9.99
N PHE A 238 20.80 -43.40 -8.73
CA PHE A 238 21.77 -44.16 -7.95
C PHE A 238 21.21 -45.43 -7.30
N LYS A 239 19.99 -45.82 -7.64
CA LYS A 239 19.27 -46.98 -7.05
C LYS A 239 19.06 -46.88 -5.54
N GLY A 240 19.12 -45.67 -5.00
CA GLY A 240 18.68 -45.37 -3.65
C GLY A 240 17.15 -45.30 -3.55
N VAL A 241 16.66 -45.14 -2.33
CA VAL A 241 15.23 -44.94 -2.05
C VAL A 241 15.07 -43.56 -1.42
N PRO A 242 14.45 -42.58 -2.12
CA PRO A 242 14.16 -41.27 -1.55
C PRO A 242 13.29 -41.39 -0.29
N ASN A 243 13.57 -40.57 0.72
CA ASN A 243 12.78 -40.52 1.95
C ASN A 243 12.21 -39.12 2.15
N PHE A 244 10.87 -39.01 2.13
CA PHE A 244 10.13 -37.75 2.29
C PHE A 244 9.44 -37.65 3.66
N GLN A 245 9.91 -38.40 4.67
CA GLN A 245 9.33 -38.32 6.01
C GLN A 245 9.49 -36.90 6.57
N ASP A 246 8.36 -36.33 6.99
CA ASP A 246 8.35 -35.10 7.76
C ASP A 246 8.94 -35.38 9.15
N THR A 247 10.10 -34.78 9.41
CA THR A 247 10.80 -34.87 10.71
C THR A 247 10.75 -33.56 11.47
N ASN A 248 10.01 -32.56 10.97
CA ASN A 248 10.08 -31.20 11.46
C ASN A 248 9.20 -30.99 12.69
N GLU A 249 9.67 -30.16 13.62
CA GLU A 249 8.89 -29.82 14.82
C GLU A 249 7.73 -28.87 14.51
N ILE A 250 7.79 -28.17 13.37
CA ILE A 250 6.82 -27.16 12.94
C ILE A 250 5.45 -27.79 12.65
N SER A 251 5.40 -28.99 12.05
CA SER A 251 4.15 -29.70 11.75
C SER A 251 3.40 -30.19 13.00
N LYS A 252 4.06 -30.23 14.16
CA LYS A 252 3.42 -30.56 15.45
C LYS A 252 2.49 -29.45 15.98
N HIS A 253 2.50 -28.26 15.38
CA HIS A 253 1.75 -27.09 15.86
C HIS A 253 0.36 -26.88 15.23
N ASP A 254 -0.10 -27.78 14.35
CA ASP A 254 -1.52 -28.00 13.96
C ASP A 254 -2.36 -26.73 13.74
N GLY A 255 -1.76 -25.71 13.12
CA GLY A 255 -2.44 -24.46 12.74
C GLY A 255 -2.82 -23.51 13.90
N LYS A 256 -2.43 -23.79 15.15
CA LYS A 256 -2.75 -22.92 16.30
C LYS A 256 -1.67 -21.85 16.48
N PHE A 257 -1.83 -20.74 15.76
CA PHE A 257 -0.89 -19.62 15.82
C PHE A 257 -1.37 -18.55 16.80
N THR A 258 -0.51 -18.22 17.76
CA THR A 258 -0.63 -17.04 18.63
C THR A 258 0.52 -16.08 18.35
N LYS A 259 0.46 -14.84 18.87
CA LYS A 259 1.56 -13.87 18.71
C LYS A 259 2.92 -14.40 19.21
N ASP A 260 2.92 -15.25 20.24
CA ASP A 260 4.13 -15.89 20.78
C ASP A 260 4.68 -17.05 19.91
N THR A 261 3.96 -17.47 18.87
CA THR A 261 4.32 -18.61 18.03
C THR A 261 5.20 -18.22 16.84
N ILE A 262 5.09 -16.99 16.32
CA ILE A 262 5.76 -16.59 15.07
C ILE A 262 7.28 -16.51 15.19
N ARG A 263 7.80 -15.90 16.26
CA ARG A 263 9.25 -15.89 16.51
C ARG A 263 9.79 -17.33 16.59
N LYS A 264 9.08 -18.21 17.31
CA LYS A 264 9.48 -19.62 17.46
C LYS A 264 9.46 -20.36 16.12
N ILE A 265 8.52 -20.04 15.22
CA ILE A 265 8.48 -20.61 13.86
C ILE A 265 9.66 -20.13 13.05
N LEU A 266 9.96 -18.83 13.06
CA LEU A 266 11.12 -18.30 12.34
C LEU A 266 12.42 -18.89 12.88
N GLU A 267 12.59 -19.00 14.20
CA GLU A 267 13.75 -19.64 14.82
C GLU A 267 13.84 -21.13 14.47
N ALA A 268 12.71 -21.84 14.43
CA ALA A 268 12.67 -23.23 13.99
C ALA A 268 13.03 -23.37 12.52
N ASN A 269 12.53 -22.47 11.66
CA ASN A 269 12.81 -22.47 10.24
C ASN A 269 14.27 -22.12 9.96
N LEU A 270 14.82 -21.11 10.65
CA LEU A 270 16.24 -20.74 10.56
C LEU A 270 17.16 -21.92 10.90
N LYS A 271 16.78 -22.73 11.90
CA LYS A 271 17.52 -23.96 12.25
C LYS A 271 17.43 -25.02 11.14
N LEU A 272 16.29 -25.12 10.46
CA LEU A 272 16.11 -26.05 9.35
C LEU A 272 16.95 -25.61 8.15
N GLU A 273 16.87 -24.34 7.73
CA GLU A 273 17.71 -23.79 6.66
C GLU A 273 19.21 -23.94 6.99
N GLY A 274 19.60 -23.61 8.23
CA GLY A 274 21.00 -23.74 8.66
C GLY A 274 21.50 -25.19 8.61
N LYS A 275 20.63 -26.16 8.86
CA LYS A 275 20.93 -27.59 8.69
C LYS A 275 20.97 -27.96 7.21
N GLY A 276 20.01 -27.50 6.40
CA GLY A 276 19.95 -27.70 4.96
C GLY A 276 21.23 -27.23 4.27
N ILE A 277 21.65 -25.99 4.52
CA ILE A 277 22.93 -25.42 4.05
C ILE A 277 24.12 -26.32 4.39
N LYS A 278 24.18 -26.83 5.63
CA LYS A 278 25.28 -27.68 6.07
C LYS A 278 25.27 -29.03 5.34
N ASP A 279 24.11 -29.67 5.28
CA ASP A 279 23.92 -30.98 4.65
C ASP A 279 24.20 -30.89 3.13
N ILE A 280 23.77 -29.80 2.47
CA ILE A 280 24.05 -29.52 1.05
C ILE A 280 25.56 -29.32 0.83
N LYS A 281 26.24 -28.51 1.65
CA LYS A 281 27.70 -28.29 1.54
C LYS A 281 28.50 -29.58 1.70
N GLU A 282 28.12 -30.43 2.65
CA GLU A 282 28.74 -31.75 2.84
C GLU A 282 28.48 -32.65 1.61
N THR A 283 27.26 -32.63 1.08
CA THR A 283 26.89 -33.41 -0.10
C THR A 283 27.62 -32.94 -1.35
N ILE A 284 27.82 -31.64 -1.54
CA ILE A 284 28.64 -31.07 -2.64
C ILE A 284 30.05 -31.65 -2.58
N SER A 285 30.68 -31.64 -1.41
CA SER A 285 32.05 -32.17 -1.24
C SER A 285 32.14 -33.67 -1.59
N ILE A 286 31.12 -34.44 -1.24
CA ILE A 286 31.02 -35.87 -1.62
C ILE A 286 30.85 -36.00 -3.15
N ALA A 287 29.92 -35.25 -3.74
CA ALA A 287 29.65 -35.31 -5.18
C ALA A 287 30.88 -34.91 -6.02
N GLU A 288 31.63 -33.89 -5.60
CA GLU A 288 32.89 -33.50 -6.24
C GLU A 288 33.93 -34.61 -6.19
N LYS A 289 34.09 -35.26 -5.03
CA LYS A 289 35.03 -36.37 -4.84
C LYS A 289 34.70 -37.56 -5.73
N GLU A 290 33.41 -37.86 -5.87
CA GLU A 290 32.89 -38.91 -6.76
C GLU A 290 32.79 -38.46 -8.23
N LYS A 291 33.17 -37.21 -8.54
CA LYS A 291 33.13 -36.59 -9.87
C LYS A 291 31.74 -36.55 -10.50
N ASP A 292 30.73 -36.41 -9.66
CA ASP A 292 29.34 -36.30 -10.07
C ASP A 292 28.93 -34.82 -10.23
N PHE A 293 29.40 -34.23 -11.32
CA PHE A 293 29.20 -32.80 -11.59
C PHE A 293 27.73 -32.39 -11.78
N VAL A 294 26.85 -33.33 -12.15
CA VAL A 294 25.41 -33.03 -12.29
C VAL A 294 24.79 -32.80 -10.93
N SER A 295 25.12 -33.62 -9.92
CA SER A 295 24.67 -33.36 -8.56
C SER A 295 25.30 -32.11 -7.98
N VAL A 296 26.58 -31.82 -8.29
CA VAL A 296 27.22 -30.57 -7.84
C VAL A 296 26.45 -29.35 -8.33
N MET A 297 26.16 -29.25 -9.63
CA MET A 297 25.41 -28.11 -10.18
C MET A 297 24.02 -27.96 -9.56
N LEU A 298 23.31 -29.07 -9.34
CA LEU A 298 22.01 -29.07 -8.67
C LEU A 298 22.12 -28.56 -7.23
N LEU A 299 23.09 -29.09 -6.48
CA LEU A 299 23.27 -28.74 -5.07
C LEU A 299 23.77 -27.31 -4.89
N GLU A 300 24.56 -26.76 -5.82
CA GLU A 300 24.95 -25.35 -5.83
C GLU A 300 23.76 -24.41 -6.06
N GLU A 301 22.84 -24.76 -6.97
CA GLU A 301 21.58 -24.04 -7.17
C GLU A 301 20.76 -24.03 -5.88
N MET A 302 20.57 -25.20 -5.28
CA MET A 302 19.83 -25.34 -4.01
C MET A 302 20.50 -24.59 -2.86
N LEU A 303 21.83 -24.67 -2.74
CA LEU A 303 22.60 -23.99 -1.69
C LEU A 303 22.38 -22.48 -1.75
N LYS A 304 22.38 -21.91 -2.96
CA LYS A 304 22.14 -20.49 -3.14
C LYS A 304 20.75 -20.09 -2.62
N ASN A 305 19.72 -20.89 -2.93
CA ASN A 305 18.34 -20.58 -2.53
C ASN A 305 18.16 -20.71 -1.02
N GLU A 306 18.72 -21.75 -0.40
CA GLU A 306 18.75 -21.94 1.06
C GLU A 306 19.52 -20.80 1.78
N GLU A 307 20.64 -20.33 1.22
CA GLU A 307 21.36 -19.18 1.78
C GLU A 307 20.54 -17.88 1.67
N GLU A 308 19.79 -17.68 0.58
CA GLU A 308 18.86 -16.56 0.43
C GLU A 308 17.70 -16.64 1.44
N HIS A 309 17.12 -17.82 1.65
CA HIS A 309 16.08 -18.08 2.65
C HIS A 309 16.58 -17.84 4.07
N PHE A 310 17.74 -18.42 4.43
CA PHE A 310 18.37 -18.22 5.73
C PHE A 310 18.56 -16.74 6.06
N HIS A 311 19.16 -15.97 5.14
CA HIS A 311 19.38 -14.53 5.33
C HIS A 311 18.08 -13.75 5.43
N TRP A 312 17.04 -14.18 4.71
CA TRP A 312 15.74 -13.53 4.80
C TRP A 312 15.10 -13.74 6.17
N ILE A 313 15.11 -14.98 6.68
CA ILE A 313 14.57 -15.34 8.00
C ILE A 313 15.37 -14.67 9.12
N GLU A 314 16.71 -14.65 9.02
CA GLU A 314 17.58 -13.98 9.99
C GLU A 314 17.21 -12.50 10.13
N LYS A 315 17.05 -11.79 9.00
CA LYS A 315 16.56 -10.41 8.99
C LYS A 315 15.19 -10.25 9.62
N GLN A 316 14.28 -11.21 9.42
CA GLN A 316 12.96 -11.16 10.05
C GLN A 316 13.09 -11.24 11.57
N ILE A 317 13.96 -12.11 12.07
CA ILE A 317 14.23 -12.26 13.51
C ILE A 317 14.87 -10.99 14.07
N ASP A 318 15.86 -10.41 13.38
CA ASP A 318 16.48 -9.13 13.76
C ASP A 318 15.45 -8.00 13.85
N LEU A 319 14.54 -7.91 12.87
CA LEU A 319 13.46 -6.93 12.89
C LEU A 319 12.56 -7.17 14.11
N ILE A 320 12.15 -8.41 14.37
CA ILE A 320 11.39 -8.80 15.55
C ILE A 320 12.09 -8.41 16.86
N GLU A 321 13.42 -8.53 16.95
CA GLU A 321 14.18 -8.11 18.13
C GLU A 321 14.19 -6.59 18.28
N LEU A 322 14.33 -5.86 17.18
CA LEU A 322 14.40 -4.40 17.18
C LEU A 322 13.07 -3.74 17.55
N MET A 323 11.95 -4.22 17.00
CA MET A 323 10.64 -3.56 17.14
C MET A 323 9.62 -4.35 17.97
N GLY A 324 9.92 -5.59 18.34
CA GLY A 324 8.99 -6.50 19.00
C GLY A 324 8.06 -7.21 18.02
N VAL A 325 7.65 -8.43 18.36
CA VAL A 325 6.81 -9.30 17.49
C VAL A 325 5.51 -8.62 17.07
N GLU A 326 4.89 -7.85 17.97
CA GLU A 326 3.65 -7.15 17.66
C GLU A 326 3.83 -6.14 16.54
N ASN A 327 4.88 -5.32 16.56
CA ASN A 327 5.15 -4.33 15.51
C ASN A 327 5.66 -4.99 14.23
N TYR A 328 6.50 -6.03 14.36
CA TYR A 328 6.96 -6.82 13.22
C TYR A 328 5.80 -7.40 12.43
N LEU A 329 4.81 -8.01 13.08
CA LEU A 329 3.64 -8.55 12.40
C LEU A 329 2.88 -7.51 11.60
N ARG A 330 2.84 -6.27 12.11
CA ARG A 330 2.25 -5.16 11.36
C ARG A 330 3.02 -4.93 10.07
N THR A 331 4.35 -5.07 10.06
CA THR A 331 5.19 -4.82 8.88
C THR A 331 5.14 -5.89 7.79
N GLN A 332 4.68 -7.10 8.13
CA GLN A 332 4.65 -8.25 7.21
C GLN A 332 3.33 -8.41 6.47
N ILE A 333 2.29 -7.76 6.99
CA ILE A 333 1.01 -7.60 6.33
C ILE A 333 1.19 -6.32 5.52
#